data_AF-A0A962YU42-F1
#
_entry.id   AF-A0A962YU42-F1
#
_cell.length_a   1.000
_cell.length_b   1.000
_cell.length_c   1.000
_cell.angle_alpha   90.00
_cell.angle_beta   90.00
_cell.angle_gamma   90.00
#
_symmetry.space_group_name_H-M   'P 1'
#
loop_
_entity.id
_entity.type
_entity.pdbx_description
1 polymer ?
#
loop_
_entity_poly.entity_id
_entity_poly.type
_entity_poly.pdbx_seq_one_letter_code
_entity_poly.pdbx_strand_id
1 'polypeptide(L)'
;DNSNVGFDGATCAVLSCIGKQSADIAQGVDRNSPEEQGAGDQGLMFGYACNETDVLMPAPITYAHRLVQRQAEMRKRGVLSWLRPDAKSQITFRYQGNDVVGIEAVVLSTQHDADISHDLLREAVMENIILPVLPAEWLDKHTQFHINPTGSFVIGGPVGDCGLTGRK
;
A
#
# COMPACT_ATOMS: atom_id res chain seq x y z
N ASP A 1 15.29 -8.78 -6.48
CA ASP A 1 16.46 -9.62 -6.20
C ASP A 1 17.69 -9.01 -6.84
N ASN A 2 18.07 -7.82 -6.37
CA ASN A 2 19.27 -7.11 -6.82
C ASN A 2 19.67 -6.07 -5.78
N SER A 3 20.91 -6.10 -5.31
CA SER A 3 21.46 -5.10 -4.37
C SER A 3 21.29 -3.64 -4.82
N ASN A 4 21.17 -3.38 -6.13
CA ASN A 4 20.96 -2.05 -6.69
C ASN A 4 19.63 -1.39 -6.28
N VAL A 5 18.65 -2.16 -5.82
CA VAL A 5 17.36 -1.63 -5.32
C VAL A 5 17.37 -1.35 -3.80
N GLY A 6 18.52 -1.53 -3.14
CA GLY A 6 18.75 -1.25 -1.73
C GLY A 6 18.65 -2.49 -0.83
N PHE A 7 17.86 -3.49 -1.20
CA PHE A 7 17.72 -4.72 -0.42
C PHE A 7 17.63 -5.95 -1.33
N ASP A 8 18.41 -6.97 -1.02
CA ASP A 8 18.48 -8.22 -1.80
C ASP A 8 18.33 -9.43 -0.89
N GLY A 9 17.37 -10.29 -1.22
CA GLY A 9 17.11 -11.52 -0.49
C GLY A 9 18.26 -12.53 -0.59
N ALA A 10 19.13 -12.43 -1.60
CA ALA A 10 20.27 -13.31 -1.75
C ALA A 10 21.47 -12.94 -0.85
N THR A 11 21.54 -11.70 -0.36
CA THR A 11 22.71 -11.19 0.37
C THR A 11 22.39 -10.62 1.76
N CYS A 12 21.12 -10.49 2.12
CA CYS A 12 20.75 -9.95 3.43
C CYS A 12 21.08 -10.92 4.56
N ALA A 13 21.43 -10.38 5.73
CA ALA A 13 21.58 -11.17 6.94
C ALA A 13 20.20 -11.51 7.50
N VAL A 14 19.99 -12.78 7.84
CA VAL A 14 18.77 -13.26 8.48
C VAL A 14 19.09 -13.67 9.92
N LEU A 15 18.51 -12.95 10.87
CA LEU A 15 18.61 -13.26 12.31
C LEU A 15 17.29 -13.84 12.77
N SER A 16 17.36 -14.99 13.46
CA SER A 16 16.19 -15.67 14.03
C SER A 16 16.29 -15.70 15.54
N CYS A 17 15.34 -15.06 16.20
CA CYS A 17 15.21 -15.02 17.67
C CYS A 17 13.80 -15.47 18.08
N ILE A 18 13.41 -16.67 17.66
CA ILE A 18 12.07 -17.22 17.85
C ILE A 18 12.03 -18.12 19.10
N GLY A 19 11.23 -17.72 20.08
CA GLY A 19 10.91 -18.55 21.25
C GLY A 19 9.70 -19.47 21.02
N LYS A 20 9.45 -20.40 21.94
CA LYS A 20 8.21 -21.19 21.96
C LYS A 20 7.07 -20.38 22.59
N GLN A 21 5.82 -20.69 22.23
CA GLN A 21 4.65 -20.18 22.93
C GLN A 21 4.69 -20.62 24.40
N SER A 22 4.23 -19.74 25.31
CA SER A 22 4.11 -20.08 26.73
C SER A 22 3.03 -21.13 26.96
N ALA A 23 3.35 -22.19 27.71
CA ALA A 23 2.38 -23.21 28.12
C ALA A 23 1.26 -22.62 29.00
N ASP A 24 1.56 -21.59 29.79
CA ASP A 24 0.58 -20.91 30.67
C ASP A 24 -0.47 -20.13 29.87
N ILE A 25 -0.11 -19.67 28.67
CA ILE A 25 -1.06 -19.06 27.72
C ILE A 25 -1.79 -20.16 26.97
N ALA A 26 -1.07 -21.19 26.52
CA ALA A 26 -1.64 -22.30 25.75
C ALA A 26 -2.78 -23.02 26.48
N GLN A 27 -2.69 -23.26 27.80
CA GLN A 27 -3.78 -23.86 28.58
C GLN A 27 -5.09 -23.04 28.59
N GLY A 28 -5.03 -21.73 28.30
CA GLY A 28 -6.20 -20.87 28.16
C GLY A 28 -6.89 -21.01 26.81
N VAL A 29 -6.14 -21.44 25.79
CA VAL A 29 -6.57 -21.54 24.38
C VAL A 29 -6.89 -22.98 24.00
N ASP A 30 -6.02 -23.93 24.34
CA ASP A 30 -6.11 -25.33 23.95
C ASP A 30 -7.09 -26.08 24.85
N ARG A 31 -8.26 -26.39 24.29
CA ARG A 31 -9.34 -27.17 24.93
C ARG A 31 -9.62 -28.44 24.12
N ASN A 32 -10.35 -29.38 24.73
CA ASN A 32 -10.65 -30.67 24.11
C ASN A 32 -11.58 -30.55 22.90
N SER A 33 -12.44 -29.53 22.88
CA SER A 33 -13.33 -29.22 21.76
C SER A 33 -12.98 -27.84 21.18
N PRO A 34 -13.03 -27.66 19.84
CA PRO A 34 -12.79 -26.36 19.20
C PRO A 34 -13.70 -25.24 19.69
N GLU A 35 -14.94 -25.57 20.07
CA GLU A 35 -15.96 -24.61 20.50
C GLU A 35 -15.67 -24.03 21.90
N GLU A 36 -14.87 -24.73 22.71
CA GLU A 36 -14.49 -24.29 24.05
C GLU A 36 -13.21 -23.44 24.06
N GLN A 37 -12.50 -23.34 22.93
CA GLN A 37 -11.24 -22.60 22.86
C GLN A 37 -11.45 -21.12 23.18
N GLY A 38 -10.65 -20.61 24.12
CA GLY A 38 -10.67 -19.22 24.53
C GLY A 38 -9.93 -18.31 23.56
N ALA A 39 -10.12 -16.99 23.72
CA ALA A 39 -9.29 -16.01 23.02
C ALA A 39 -7.81 -16.14 23.48
N GLY A 40 -6.88 -16.02 22.54
CA GLY A 40 -5.44 -16.07 22.82
C GLY A 40 -4.91 -14.87 23.61
N ASP A 41 -5.62 -13.75 23.58
CA ASP A 41 -5.35 -12.55 24.37
C ASP A 41 -6.62 -11.71 24.49
N GLN A 42 -6.62 -10.75 25.41
CA GLN A 42 -7.65 -9.71 25.49
C GLN A 42 -7.50 -8.71 24.34
N GLY A 43 -8.62 -8.22 23.81
CA GLY A 43 -8.60 -7.25 22.74
C GLY A 43 -9.98 -6.73 22.38
N LEU A 44 -10.00 -5.76 21.49
CA LEU A 44 -11.22 -5.21 20.91
C LEU A 44 -11.08 -5.17 19.39
N MET A 45 -12.17 -5.42 18.70
CA MET A 45 -12.22 -5.54 17.24
C MET A 45 -13.35 -4.66 16.71
N PHE A 46 -13.09 -3.99 15.59
CA PHE A 46 -14.10 -3.20 14.88
C PHE A 46 -14.33 -3.80 13.50
N GLY A 47 -15.59 -3.97 13.14
CA GLY A 47 -16.03 -4.24 11.77
C GLY A 47 -16.64 -2.98 11.17
N TYR A 48 -16.41 -2.75 9.88
CA TYR A 48 -16.99 -1.63 9.15
C TYR A 48 -17.37 -2.07 7.73
N ALA A 49 -18.48 -1.53 7.22
CA ALA A 49 -18.91 -1.66 5.84
C ALA A 49 -19.72 -0.42 5.44
N CYS A 50 -19.61 0.01 4.19
CA CYS A 50 -20.42 1.10 3.62
C CYS A 50 -20.64 0.86 2.13
N ASN A 51 -21.69 1.45 1.56
CA ASN A 51 -22.07 1.25 0.16
C ASN A 51 -21.41 2.23 -0.83
N GLU A 52 -20.33 2.92 -0.43
CA GLU A 52 -19.58 3.83 -1.31
C GLU A 52 -18.90 3.11 -2.50
N THR A 53 -18.68 1.80 -2.40
CA THR A 53 -18.09 0.96 -3.45
C THR A 53 -18.77 -0.40 -3.53
N ASP A 54 -18.68 -1.07 -4.68
CA ASP A 54 -19.28 -2.41 -4.91
C ASP A 54 -18.75 -3.50 -3.96
N VAL A 55 -17.56 -3.28 -3.37
CA VAL A 55 -16.92 -4.19 -2.42
C VAL A 55 -17.20 -3.83 -0.96
N LEU A 56 -18.15 -2.93 -0.74
CA LEU A 56 -18.65 -2.48 0.57
C LEU A 56 -17.59 -1.84 1.48
N MET A 57 -16.59 -1.17 0.89
CA MET A 57 -15.51 -0.47 1.57
C MET A 57 -15.57 1.05 1.31
N PRO A 58 -15.03 1.90 2.22
CA PRO A 58 -14.92 3.33 1.97
C PRO A 58 -14.10 3.61 0.71
N ALA A 59 -14.58 4.48 -0.16
CA ALA A 59 -13.89 4.79 -1.41
C ALA A 59 -12.42 5.23 -1.19
N PRO A 60 -12.08 6.09 -0.21
CA PRO A 60 -10.72 6.58 -0.03
C PRO A 60 -9.67 5.48 0.14
N ILE A 61 -9.94 4.52 1.03
CA ILE A 61 -8.99 3.43 1.30
C ILE A 61 -8.97 2.42 0.15
N THR A 62 -10.12 2.17 -0.48
CA THR A 62 -10.22 1.27 -1.64
C THR A 62 -9.36 1.77 -2.79
N TYR A 63 -9.45 3.03 -3.16
CA TYR A 63 -8.69 3.56 -4.30
C TYR A 63 -7.23 3.82 -3.96
N ALA A 64 -6.88 4.18 -2.72
CA ALA A 64 -5.49 4.22 -2.28
C ALA A 64 -4.84 2.83 -2.43
N HIS A 65 -5.48 1.76 -1.95
CA HIS A 65 -4.98 0.39 -2.14
C HIS A 65 -4.86 0.01 -3.61
N ARG A 66 -5.87 0.33 -4.43
CA ARG A 66 -5.84 0.01 -5.87
C ARG A 66 -4.69 0.71 -6.61
N LEU A 67 -4.33 1.94 -6.23
CA LEU A 67 -3.19 2.64 -6.84
C LEU A 67 -1.86 1.92 -6.60
N VAL A 68 -1.54 1.55 -5.35
CA VAL A 68 -0.29 0.81 -5.06
C VAL A 68 -0.35 -0.63 -5.56
N GLN A 69 -1.52 -1.25 -5.62
CA GLN A 69 -1.70 -2.55 -6.26
C GLN A 69 -1.38 -2.49 -7.76
N ARG A 70 -1.89 -1.46 -8.46
CA ARG A 70 -1.63 -1.23 -9.88
C ARG A 70 -0.17 -0.90 -10.15
N GLN A 71 0.46 -0.08 -9.30
CA GLN A 71 1.91 0.18 -9.36
C GLN A 71 2.70 -1.15 -9.31
N ALA A 72 2.36 -2.02 -8.36
CA ALA A 72 3.03 -3.31 -8.22
C ALA A 72 2.76 -4.24 -9.41
N GLU A 73 1.56 -4.20 -10.00
CA GLU A 73 1.21 -4.93 -11.22
C GLU A 73 2.07 -4.48 -12.41
N MET A 74 2.15 -3.17 -12.66
CA MET A 74 2.94 -2.61 -13.76
C MET A 74 4.43 -2.95 -13.64
N ARG A 75 4.96 -2.92 -12.40
CA ARG A 75 6.33 -3.35 -12.08
C ARG A 75 6.52 -4.83 -12.35
N LYS A 76 5.70 -5.70 -11.76
CA LYS A 76 5.86 -7.17 -11.83
C LYS A 76 5.66 -7.71 -13.24
N ARG A 77 4.83 -7.05 -14.06
CA ARG A 77 4.65 -7.40 -15.48
C ARG A 77 5.75 -6.84 -16.39
N GLY A 78 6.62 -5.97 -15.87
CA GLY A 78 7.67 -5.32 -16.66
C GLY A 78 7.16 -4.25 -17.64
N VAL A 79 5.90 -3.80 -17.51
CA VAL A 79 5.32 -2.74 -18.34
C VAL A 79 6.05 -1.42 -18.09
N LEU A 80 6.29 -1.12 -16.81
CA LEU A 80 7.12 0.00 -16.37
C LEU A 80 8.34 -0.59 -15.66
N SER A 81 9.32 -1.03 -16.47
CA SER A 81 10.50 -1.79 -16.01
C SER A 81 11.40 -1.03 -15.04
N TRP A 82 11.35 0.30 -15.07
CA TRP A 82 12.10 1.21 -14.20
C TRP A 82 11.47 1.39 -12.80
N LEU A 83 10.27 0.84 -12.56
CA LEU A 83 9.64 0.89 -11.23
C LEU A 83 10.39 0.00 -10.24
N ARG A 84 10.59 0.50 -9.03
CA ARG A 84 11.14 -0.25 -7.91
C ARG A 84 10.06 -0.61 -6.87
N PRO A 85 10.38 -1.47 -5.87
CA PRO A 85 9.35 -2.00 -4.99
C PRO A 85 8.61 -1.00 -4.10
N ASP A 86 9.30 0.05 -3.63
CA ASP A 86 8.75 0.99 -2.64
C ASP A 86 7.81 2.01 -3.30
N ALA A 87 6.60 2.14 -2.77
CA ALA A 87 5.59 3.06 -3.27
C ALA A 87 4.58 3.45 -2.19
N LYS A 88 4.05 4.67 -2.30
CA LYS A 88 3.06 5.25 -1.39
C LYS A 88 1.99 5.95 -2.21
N SER A 89 0.73 5.75 -1.84
CA SER A 89 -0.42 6.46 -2.41
C SER A 89 -1.22 7.16 -1.34
N GLN A 90 -1.73 8.35 -1.66
CA GLN A 90 -2.70 9.05 -0.84
C GLN A 90 -3.72 9.72 -1.77
N ILE A 91 -4.99 9.68 -1.39
CA ILE A 91 -6.06 10.35 -2.12
C ILE A 91 -6.90 11.15 -1.14
N THR A 92 -7.21 12.38 -1.50
CA THR A 92 -8.13 13.25 -0.76
C THR A 92 -9.41 13.37 -1.58
N PHE A 93 -10.50 12.86 -1.01
CA PHE A 93 -11.83 12.90 -1.61
C PHE A 93 -12.63 14.11 -1.12
N ARG A 94 -13.50 14.63 -1.98
CA ARG A 94 -14.53 15.60 -1.63
C ARG A 94 -15.83 14.85 -1.33
N TYR A 95 -16.42 15.15 -0.17
CA TYR A 95 -17.70 14.61 0.25
C TYR A 95 -18.73 15.73 0.38
N GLN A 96 -19.96 15.45 -0.04
CA GLN A 96 -21.14 16.24 0.30
C GLN A 96 -22.06 15.37 1.15
N GLY A 97 -22.02 15.57 2.47
CA GLY A 97 -22.65 14.62 3.39
C GLY A 97 -21.92 13.28 3.33
N ASN A 98 -22.65 12.21 3.01
CA ASN A 98 -22.10 10.85 2.92
C ASN A 98 -21.73 10.44 1.49
N ASP A 99 -21.97 11.30 0.50
CA ASP A 99 -21.75 10.98 -0.91
C ASP A 99 -20.40 11.52 -1.38
N VAL A 100 -19.68 10.67 -2.10
CA VAL A 100 -18.45 11.05 -2.80
C VAL A 100 -18.81 11.90 -4.02
N VAL A 101 -18.31 13.13 -4.05
CA VAL A 101 -18.59 14.08 -5.15
C VAL A 101 -17.38 14.39 -6.01
N GLY A 102 -16.20 13.84 -5.69
CA GLY A 102 -15.00 13.94 -6.51
C GLY A 102 -13.70 13.77 -5.74
N ILE A 103 -12.58 13.98 -6.42
CA ILE A 103 -11.23 13.89 -5.86
C ILE A 103 -10.56 15.26 -5.90
N GLU A 104 -10.10 15.70 -4.74
CA GLU A 104 -9.36 16.96 -4.58
C GLU A 104 -7.89 16.81 -4.97
N ALA A 105 -7.23 15.77 -4.44
CA ALA A 105 -5.81 15.58 -4.65
C ALA A 105 -5.45 14.09 -4.68
N VAL A 106 -4.50 13.74 -5.54
CA VAL A 106 -3.86 12.42 -5.63
C VAL A 106 -2.37 12.60 -5.44
N VAL A 107 -1.80 11.88 -4.50
CA VAL A 107 -0.34 11.78 -4.30
C VAL A 107 0.07 10.35 -4.61
N LEU A 108 1.00 10.19 -5.54
CA LEU A 108 1.67 8.90 -5.78
C LEU A 108 3.19 9.12 -5.77
N SER A 109 3.84 8.55 -4.75
CA SER A 109 5.29 8.48 -4.68
C SER A 109 5.72 7.06 -4.98
N THR A 110 6.50 6.86 -6.04
CA THR A 110 7.02 5.54 -6.41
C THR A 110 8.53 5.60 -6.54
N GLN A 111 9.19 4.58 -6.00
CA GLN A 111 10.61 4.38 -6.17
C GLN A 111 10.90 4.00 -7.63
N HIS A 112 12.01 4.47 -8.16
CA HIS A 112 12.38 4.29 -9.57
C HIS A 112 13.89 4.18 -9.78
N ASP A 113 14.29 3.73 -10.97
CA ASP A 113 15.68 3.80 -11.42
C ASP A 113 16.16 5.24 -11.61
N ALA A 114 17.46 5.47 -11.46
CA ALA A 114 18.04 6.82 -11.56
C ALA A 114 17.95 7.42 -12.99
N ASP A 115 17.78 6.57 -14.00
CA ASP A 115 17.91 6.96 -15.40
C ASP A 115 16.62 7.50 -16.02
N ILE A 116 15.46 7.32 -15.36
CA ILE A 116 14.20 7.88 -15.87
C ILE A 116 14.07 9.37 -15.51
N SER A 117 13.69 10.18 -16.50
CA SER A 117 13.36 11.59 -16.25
C SER A 117 12.05 11.74 -15.49
N HIS A 118 11.95 12.81 -14.69
CA HIS A 118 10.74 13.08 -13.90
C HIS A 118 9.49 13.26 -14.78
N ASP A 119 9.63 13.90 -15.94
CA ASP A 119 8.53 14.13 -16.88
C ASP A 119 7.96 12.80 -17.43
N LEU A 120 8.83 11.89 -17.88
CA LEU A 120 8.40 10.58 -18.38
C LEU A 120 7.81 9.72 -17.27
N LEU A 121 8.38 9.78 -16.06
CA LEU A 121 7.82 9.12 -14.89
C LEU A 121 6.42 9.63 -14.60
N ARG A 122 6.22 10.95 -14.59
CA ARG A 122 4.93 11.59 -14.30
C ARG A 122 3.87 11.18 -15.32
N GLU A 123 4.19 11.24 -16.61
CA GLU A 123 3.29 10.83 -17.69
C GLU A 123 2.94 9.34 -17.58
N ALA A 124 3.94 8.47 -17.45
CA ALA A 124 3.73 7.04 -17.38
C ALA A 124 2.91 6.62 -16.15
N VAL A 125 3.14 7.24 -14.99
CA VAL A 125 2.34 7.02 -13.77
C VAL A 125 0.89 7.46 -13.99
N MET A 126 0.67 8.61 -14.61
CA MET A 126 -0.67 9.11 -14.90
C MET A 126 -1.45 8.11 -15.77
N GLU A 127 -0.89 7.75 -16.91
CA GLU A 127 -1.55 6.94 -17.94
C GLU A 127 -1.73 5.47 -17.56
N ASN A 128 -0.75 4.88 -16.86
CA ASN A 128 -0.75 3.43 -16.59
C ASN A 128 -1.27 3.07 -15.21
N ILE A 129 -1.30 4.02 -14.27
CA ILE A 129 -1.63 3.77 -12.86
C ILE A 129 -2.83 4.61 -12.40
N ILE A 130 -2.78 5.93 -12.52
CA ILE A 130 -3.80 6.80 -11.92
C ILE A 130 -5.11 6.76 -12.71
N LEU A 131 -5.08 7.12 -14.00
CA LEU A 131 -6.28 7.19 -14.82
C LEU A 131 -6.99 5.83 -14.99
N PRO A 132 -6.29 4.68 -15.11
CA PRO A 132 -6.96 3.38 -15.20
C PRO A 132 -7.60 2.91 -13.89
N VAL A 133 -7.22 3.48 -12.74
CA VAL A 133 -7.70 3.06 -11.41
C VAL A 133 -8.81 3.97 -10.89
N LEU A 134 -8.69 5.28 -11.09
CA LEU A 134 -9.64 6.24 -10.55
C LEU A 134 -10.81 6.45 -11.51
N PRO A 135 -12.08 6.41 -11.02
CA PRO A 135 -13.24 6.67 -11.85
C PRO A 135 -13.19 8.08 -12.45
N ALA A 136 -13.40 8.17 -13.76
CA ALA A 136 -13.26 9.43 -14.50
C ALA A 136 -14.26 10.49 -14.03
N GLU A 137 -15.43 10.08 -13.55
CA GLU A 137 -16.48 10.95 -13.00
C GLU A 137 -16.06 11.72 -11.75
N TRP A 138 -15.01 11.27 -11.05
CA TRP A 138 -14.50 11.95 -9.85
C TRP A 138 -13.28 12.82 -10.13
N LEU A 139 -12.73 12.76 -11.36
CA LEU A 139 -11.60 13.55 -11.79
C LEU A 139 -12.09 14.76 -12.58
N ASP A 140 -11.63 15.94 -12.20
CA ASP A 140 -11.95 17.18 -12.89
C ASP A 140 -10.71 18.09 -13.01
N LYS A 141 -10.90 19.26 -13.63
CA LYS A 141 -9.83 20.25 -13.83
C LYS A 141 -9.24 20.81 -12.53
N HIS A 142 -9.91 20.61 -11.40
CA HIS A 142 -9.46 21.03 -10.07
C HIS A 142 -8.69 19.93 -9.34
N THR A 143 -8.77 18.67 -9.80
CA THR A 143 -8.02 17.57 -9.19
C THR A 143 -6.52 17.80 -9.33
N GLN A 144 -5.83 17.83 -8.19
CA GLN A 144 -4.38 18.04 -8.11
C GLN A 144 -3.64 16.71 -8.14
N PHE A 145 -2.60 16.61 -8.97
CA PHE A 145 -1.80 15.39 -9.08
C PHE A 145 -0.35 15.64 -8.68
N HIS A 146 0.05 15.07 -7.54
CA HIS A 146 1.39 15.12 -6.98
C HIS A 146 2.10 13.78 -7.20
N ILE A 147 2.85 13.69 -8.29
CA ILE A 147 3.62 12.47 -8.64
C ILE A 147 5.08 12.74 -8.33
N ASN A 148 5.66 11.95 -7.41
CA ASN A 148 7.00 12.15 -6.86
C ASN A 148 7.31 13.63 -6.56
N PRO A 149 6.55 14.30 -5.67
CA PRO A 149 6.68 15.75 -5.44
C PRO A 149 8.05 16.15 -4.85
N THR A 150 8.76 15.22 -4.21
CA THR A 150 10.13 15.42 -3.72
C THR A 150 11.18 15.35 -4.84
N GLY A 151 10.77 15.08 -6.08
CA GLY A 151 11.65 14.86 -7.22
C GLY A 151 12.12 13.41 -7.30
N SER A 152 13.31 13.13 -6.77
CA SER A 152 13.96 11.83 -6.91
C SER A 152 13.61 10.88 -5.76
N PHE A 153 13.20 9.65 -6.10
CA PHE A 153 12.98 8.57 -5.15
C PHE A 153 13.70 7.29 -5.61
N VAL A 154 15.03 7.33 -5.65
CA VAL A 154 15.86 6.19 -6.09
C VAL A 154 16.17 5.22 -4.94
N ILE A 155 16.39 5.76 -3.74
CA ILE A 155 16.69 4.99 -2.52
C ILE A 155 15.38 4.80 -1.75
N GLY A 156 15.00 3.55 -1.50
CA GLY A 156 13.78 3.17 -0.80
C GLY A 156 13.92 1.82 -0.10
N GLY A 157 12.81 1.26 0.37
CA GLY A 157 12.80 0.00 1.12
C GLY A 157 13.59 0.08 2.43
N PRO A 158 14.12 -1.04 2.94
CA PRO A 158 14.85 -1.09 4.22
C PRO A 158 16.06 -0.15 4.34
N VAL A 159 16.61 0.33 3.22
CA VAL A 159 17.70 1.32 3.21
C VAL A 159 17.19 2.72 3.50
N GLY A 160 15.96 3.04 3.06
CA GLY A 160 15.34 4.34 3.24
C GLY A 160 14.48 4.44 4.51
N ASP A 161 13.90 3.34 4.99
CA ASP A 161 13.03 3.33 6.17
C ASP A 161 13.00 1.95 6.84
N CYS A 162 12.83 1.93 8.17
CA CYS A 162 12.81 0.69 8.94
C CYS A 162 11.42 0.04 8.91
N GLY A 163 11.35 -1.23 8.49
CA GLY A 163 10.13 -2.02 8.52
C GLY A 163 9.93 -2.76 9.84
N LEU A 164 8.73 -2.66 10.42
CA LEU A 164 8.32 -3.44 11.60
C LEU A 164 6.93 -4.05 11.38
N THR A 165 6.73 -5.27 11.87
CA THR A 165 5.43 -5.97 11.84
C THR A 165 4.36 -5.18 12.59
N GLY A 166 3.13 -5.10 12.04
CA GLY A 166 1.98 -4.46 12.68
C GLY A 166 1.97 -2.93 12.63
N ARG A 167 2.71 -2.30 11.71
CA ARG A 167 2.76 -0.84 11.54
C ARG A 167 1.97 -0.29 10.36
N LYS A 168 1.29 -1.15 9.60
CA LYS A 168 0.26 -0.91 8.58
C LYS A 168 -0.59 -2.17 8.44
#